data_AF-A0A7V9AF32-F1
#
_entry.id   AF-A0A7V9AF32-F1
#
_cell.length_a   1.000
_cell.length_b   1.000
_cell.length_c   1.000
_cell.angle_alpha   90.00
_cell.angle_beta   90.00
_cell.angle_gamma   90.00
#
_symmetry.space_group_name_H-M   'P 1'
#
loop_
_entity.id
_entity.type
_entity.pdbx_description
1 polymer ?
#
loop_
_entity_poly.entity_id
_entity_poly.type
_entity_poly.pdbx_seq_one_letter_code
_entity_poly.pdbx_strand_id
1 'polypeptide(L)'
;REPIQLEVERVDFSEEFTKTLFVQFRSSPEIEALSTEIERASGNEYEINPHLSLLYKEMTAVEKAELARAISIPFAIAVFDRIKMMRTPHPITISEQVQAWRALGERALAQ
;
A
#
# COMPACT_ATOMS: atom_id res chain seq x y z
N ARG A 1 4.50 -15.90 -11.44
CA ARG A 1 5.21 -14.96 -10.53
C ARG A 1 5.13 -15.59 -9.16
N GLU A 2 6.26 -15.76 -8.49
CA GLU A 2 6.34 -16.20 -7.09
C GLU A 2 5.71 -15.16 -6.15
N PRO A 3 5.44 -15.49 -4.88
CA PRO A 3 4.98 -14.54 -3.88
C PRO A 3 6.04 -13.46 -3.65
N ILE A 4 5.59 -12.21 -3.49
CA ILE A 4 6.51 -11.09 -3.26
C ILE A 4 6.73 -10.95 -1.75
N GLN A 5 7.99 -10.95 -1.34
CA GLN A 5 8.37 -10.72 0.06
C GLN A 5 8.89 -9.30 0.21
N LEU A 6 8.32 -8.55 1.14
CA LEU A 6 8.75 -7.19 1.41
C LEU A 6 9.16 -7.04 2.88
N GLU A 7 10.32 -6.40 3.09
CA GLU A 7 10.82 -6.12 4.42
C GLU A 7 10.18 -4.85 4.97
N VAL A 8 9.71 -4.91 6.21
CA VAL A 8 9.20 -3.75 6.95
C VAL A 8 10.35 -2.80 7.20
N GLU A 9 10.21 -1.56 6.74
CA GLU A 9 11.19 -0.50 6.98
C GLU A 9 10.86 0.29 8.25
N ARG A 10 9.63 0.80 8.33
CA ARG A 10 9.14 1.61 9.46
C ARG A 10 7.62 1.75 9.41
N VAL A 11 7.04 2.27 10.48
CA VAL A 11 5.70 2.89 10.44
C VAL A 11 5.88 4.36 10.10
N ASP A 12 5.11 4.87 9.16
CA ASP A 12 5.22 6.24 8.65
C ASP A 12 3.83 6.84 8.37
N PHE A 13 3.81 8.12 8.01
CA PHE A 13 2.59 8.89 7.73
C PHE A 13 2.83 9.98 6.69
N SER A 14 1.76 10.47 6.07
CA SER A 14 1.82 11.63 5.18
C SER A 14 0.53 12.47 5.24
N GLU A 15 0.45 13.49 4.38
CA GLU A 15 -0.74 14.32 4.20
C GLU A 15 -1.77 13.70 3.24
N GLU A 16 -1.42 12.65 2.50
CA GLU A 16 -2.34 11.93 1.62
C GLU A 16 -3.33 11.11 2.48
N PHE A 17 -4.64 11.22 2.22
CA PHE A 17 -5.68 10.55 3.02
C PHE A 17 -5.50 9.02 3.09
N THR A 18 -5.08 8.41 1.98
CA THR A 18 -4.75 6.97 1.89
C THR A 18 -3.41 6.59 2.50
N LYS A 19 -2.71 7.55 3.09
CA LYS A 19 -1.43 7.39 3.78
C LYS A 19 -1.41 8.14 5.12
N THR A 20 -2.55 8.21 5.82
CA THR A 20 -2.61 8.77 7.19
C THR A 20 -1.63 8.08 8.13
N LEU A 21 -1.58 6.74 8.09
CA LEU A 21 -0.65 5.92 8.84
C LEU A 21 -0.46 4.60 8.11
N PHE A 22 0.78 4.20 7.87
CA PHE A 22 1.08 3.03 7.07
C PHE A 22 2.39 2.36 7.49
N VAL A 23 2.50 1.08 7.18
CA VAL A 23 3.79 0.37 7.20
C VAL A 23 4.48 0.66 5.87
N GLN A 24 5.64 1.31 5.94
CA GLN A 24 6.52 1.45 4.79
C GLN A 24 7.32 0.15 4.63
N PHE A 25 7.35 -0.38 3.42
CA PHE A 25 8.25 -1.47 3.07
C PHE A 25 9.45 -0.96 2.29
N ARG A 26 10.58 -1.66 2.40
CA ARG A 26 11.71 -1.48 1.48
C ARG A 26 11.31 -1.96 0.09
N SER A 27 11.71 -1.19 -0.93
CA SER A 27 11.57 -1.68 -2.30
C SER A 27 12.49 -2.87 -2.57
N SER A 28 12.08 -3.73 -3.48
CA SER A 28 12.77 -4.94 -3.91
C SER A 28 12.70 -5.10 -5.43
N PRO A 29 13.65 -5.81 -6.07
CA PRO A 29 13.60 -6.05 -7.51
C PRO A 29 12.27 -6.66 -7.99
N GLU A 30 11.64 -7.50 -7.17
CA GLU A 30 10.40 -8.20 -7.48
C GLU A 30 9.20 -7.24 -7.58
N ILE A 31 9.09 -6.28 -6.65
CA ILE A 31 8.01 -5.30 -6.65
C ILE A 31 8.22 -4.22 -7.71
N GLU A 32 9.47 -3.83 -7.95
CA GLU A 32 9.82 -2.89 -9.04
C GLU A 32 9.49 -3.50 -10.41
N ALA A 33 9.83 -4.77 -10.61
CA ALA A 33 9.46 -5.47 -11.84
C ALA A 33 7.93 -5.53 -12.02
N LEU A 34 7.16 -5.65 -10.93
CA LEU A 34 5.69 -5.61 -11.01
C LEU A 34 5.20 -4.21 -11.37
N SER A 35 5.80 -3.16 -10.79
CA SER A 35 5.50 -1.76 -11.13
C SER A 35 5.69 -1.50 -12.62
N THR A 36 6.83 -1.90 -13.17
CA THR A 36 7.13 -1.76 -14.60
C THR A 36 6.16 -2.55 -15.49
N GLU A 37 5.73 -3.75 -15.07
CA GLU A 37 4.70 -4.52 -15.79
C GLU A 37 3.35 -3.78 -15.81
N ILE A 38 2.93 -3.20 -14.68
CA ILE A 38 1.68 -2.44 -14.55
C ILE A 38 1.74 -1.16 -15.38
N GLU A 39 2.86 -0.42 -15.31
CA GLU A 39 3.10 0.79 -16.10
C GLU A 39 2.96 0.49 -17.60
N ARG A 40 3.68 -0.52 -18.11
CA ARG A 40 3.63 -0.94 -19.52
C ARG A 40 2.22 -1.37 -19.96
N ALA A 41 1.51 -2.10 -19.10
CA ALA A 41 0.17 -2.61 -19.42
C ALA A 41 -0.89 -1.51 -19.38
N SER A 42 -0.75 -0.51 -18.50
CA SER A 42 -1.71 0.58 -18.36
C SER A 42 -1.46 1.74 -19.31
N GLY A 43 -0.21 1.91 -19.77
CA GLY A 43 0.21 3.05 -20.59
C GLY A 43 0.33 4.36 -19.82
N ASN A 44 0.22 4.33 -18.48
CA ASN A 44 0.38 5.48 -17.61
C ASN A 44 1.65 5.33 -16.78
N GLU A 45 2.37 6.44 -16.59
CA GLU A 45 3.50 6.50 -15.66
C GLU A 45 3.07 6.04 -14.27
N TYR A 46 3.78 5.06 -13.72
CA TYR A 46 3.44 4.45 -12.45
C TYR A 46 4.71 4.01 -11.71
N GLU A 47 4.95 4.66 -10.57
CA GLU A 47 6.01 4.29 -9.63
C GLU A 47 5.37 3.73 -8.35
N ILE A 48 5.74 2.51 -7.99
CA ILE A 48 5.24 1.89 -6.77
C ILE A 48 5.98 2.45 -5.56
N ASN A 49 5.24 3.02 -4.61
CA ASN A 49 5.72 3.18 -3.23
C ASN A 49 5.12 2.03 -2.41
N PRO A 50 5.87 0.96 -2.09
CA PRO A 50 5.31 -0.20 -1.43
C PRO A 50 4.99 0.11 0.04
N HIS A 51 3.70 0.22 0.36
CA HIS A 51 3.22 0.47 1.71
C HIS A 51 1.91 -0.30 1.99
N LEU A 52 1.63 -0.50 3.28
CA LEU A 52 0.35 -1.03 3.77
C LEU A 52 -0.30 -0.01 4.70
N SER A 53 -1.39 0.61 4.25
CA SER A 53 -2.17 1.51 5.09
C SER A 53 -2.74 0.79 6.32
N LEU A 54 -2.57 1.40 7.49
CA LEU A 54 -3.11 0.93 8.77
C LEU A 54 -4.40 1.67 9.15
N LEU A 55 -4.52 2.93 8.72
CA LEU A 55 -5.61 3.82 9.08
C LEU A 55 -5.91 4.81 7.95
N TYR A 56 -7.19 5.10 7.74
CA TYR A 56 -7.67 6.21 6.92
C TYR A 56 -8.51 7.13 7.80
N LYS A 57 -7.94 8.28 8.17
CA LYS A 57 -8.60 9.24 9.05
C LYS A 57 -7.97 10.61 8.92
N GLU A 58 -8.77 11.66 9.02
CA GLU A 58 -8.25 13.01 9.21
C GLU A 58 -7.62 13.13 10.59
N MET A 59 -6.35 13.52 10.62
CA MET A 59 -5.54 13.63 11.82
C MET A 59 -4.52 14.74 11.64
N THR A 60 -4.17 15.42 12.72
CA THR A 60 -3.07 16.39 12.72
C THR A 60 -1.73 15.66 12.58
N ALA A 61 -0.71 16.35 12.06
CA ALA A 61 0.63 15.78 11.94
C ALA A 61 1.22 15.31 13.30
N VAL A 62 0.85 15.97 14.40
CA VAL A 62 1.26 15.59 15.75
C VAL A 62 0.67 14.24 16.14
N GLU A 63 -0.64 14.05 15.96
CA GLU A 63 -1.31 12.78 16.27
C GLU A 63 -0.77 11.62 15.41
N LYS A 64 -0.52 11.87 14.11
CA LYS A 64 0.09 10.87 13.21
C LYS A 64 1.48 10.45 13.71
N ALA A 65 2.32 11.41 14.08
CA ALA A 65 3.67 11.15 14.57
C ALA A 65 3.70 10.39 15.90
N GLU A 66 2.78 10.70 16.82
CA GLU A 66 2.63 9.98 18.08
C GLU A 66 2.24 8.52 17.85
N LEU A 67 1.25 8.26 16.97
CA LEU A 67 0.85 6.91 16.61
C LEU A 67 1.97 6.13 15.92
N ALA A 68 2.68 6.74 14.96
CA ALA A 68 3.77 6.09 14.26
C ALA A 68 4.89 5.63 15.21
N ARG A 69 5.16 6.38 16.28
CA ARG A 69 6.13 6.02 17.32
C ARG A 69 5.62 4.95 18.29
N ALA A 70 4.31 4.87 18.50
CA ALA A 70 3.71 3.95 19.46
C ALA A 70 3.47 2.54 18.89
N ILE A 71 3.37 2.41 17.56
CA ILE A 71 3.07 1.14 16.90
C ILE A 71 4.36 0.36 16.63
N SER A 72 4.42 -0.87 17.13
CA SER A 72 5.42 -1.86 16.76
C SER A 72 4.82 -2.91 15.84
N ILE A 73 5.43 -3.15 14.68
CA ILE A 73 5.03 -4.23 13.76
C ILE A 73 5.67 -5.54 14.22
N PRO A 74 4.88 -6.61 14.48
CA PRO A 74 5.39 -7.85 15.10
C PRO A 74 6.06 -8.80 14.09
N PHE A 75 6.42 -8.30 12.91
CA PHE A 75 7.06 -9.07 11.84
C PHE A 75 8.05 -8.19 11.09
N ALA A 76 9.12 -8.80 10.58
CA ALA A 76 10.11 -8.13 9.74
C ALA A 76 9.78 -8.24 8.24
N ILE A 77 9.04 -9.28 7.83
CA ILE A 77 8.75 -9.58 6.44
C ILE A 77 7.25 -9.82 6.28
N ALA A 78 6.66 -9.20 5.25
CA ALA A 78 5.31 -9.49 4.78
C ALA A 78 5.38 -10.26 3.45
N VAL A 79 4.54 -11.30 3.32
CA VAL A 79 4.43 -12.11 2.10
C VAL A 79 3.13 -11.76 1.39
N PHE A 80 3.24 -11.37 0.12
CA PHE A 80 2.12 -11.06 -0.76
C PHE A 80 1.98 -12.18 -1.79
N ASP A 81 0.97 -13.03 -1.63
CA ASP A 81 0.72 -14.23 -2.44
C ASP A 81 -0.39 -14.04 -3.48
N ARG A 82 -1.02 -12.87 -3.52
CA ARG A 82 -2.16 -12.56 -4.38
C ARG A 82 -2.12 -11.11 -4.85
N ILE A 83 -2.61 -10.90 -6.07
CA ILE A 83 -2.88 -9.57 -6.62
C ILE A 83 -4.40 -9.43 -6.79
N LYS A 84 -4.95 -8.29 -6.39
CA LYS A 84 -6.37 -7.97 -6.53
C LYS A 84 -6.54 -6.72 -7.38
N MET A 85 -7.42 -6.79 -8.37
CA MET A 85 -7.83 -5.63 -9.15
C MET A 85 -8.95 -4.90 -8.42
N MET A 86 -8.76 -3.62 -8.17
CA MET A 86 -9.70 -2.77 -7.43
C MET A 86 -10.25 -1.68 -8.35
N ARG A 87 -11.57 -1.47 -8.30
CA ARG A 87 -12.20 -0.25 -8.79
C ARG A 87 -12.32 0.73 -7.63
N THR A 88 -11.71 1.89 -7.80
CA THR A 88 -11.68 2.95 -6.78
C THR A 88 -12.20 4.27 -7.38
N PRO A 89 -12.89 5.11 -6.61
CA PRO A 89 -13.02 6.52 -6.95
C PRO A 89 -11.63 7.17 -7.03
N HIS A 90 -11.51 8.26 -7.79
CA HIS A 90 -10.30 9.08 -7.82
C HIS A 90 -10.68 10.55 -8.02
N PRO A 91 -10.17 11.50 -7.21
CA PRO A 91 -9.26 11.30 -6.07
C PRO A 91 -9.95 10.67 -4.84
N ILE A 92 -9.15 10.23 -3.87
CA ILE A 92 -9.61 9.70 -2.57
C ILE A 92 -9.17 10.66 -1.48
N THR A 93 -10.12 11.36 -0.87
CA THR A 93 -9.91 12.40 0.14
C THR A 93 -10.78 12.21 1.39
N ILE A 94 -11.79 11.32 1.34
CA ILE A 94 -12.68 11.04 2.48
C ILE A 94 -12.95 9.54 2.64
N SER A 95 -13.40 9.16 3.83
CA SER A 95 -13.68 7.76 4.20
C SER A 95 -14.71 7.08 3.28
N GLU A 96 -15.74 7.81 2.87
CA GLU A 96 -16.85 7.33 2.05
C GLU A 96 -16.35 6.83 0.69
N GLN A 97 -15.31 7.47 0.14
CA GLN A 97 -14.70 7.06 -1.12
C GLN A 97 -13.92 5.76 -0.98
N VAL A 98 -13.32 5.51 0.18
CA VAL A 98 -12.69 4.20 0.49
C VAL A 98 -13.75 3.12 0.59
N GLN A 99 -14.90 3.41 1.22
CA GLN A 99 -16.00 2.44 1.33
C GLN A 99 -16.61 2.08 -0.03
N ALA A 100 -16.44 2.92 -1.05
CA ALA A 100 -16.87 2.64 -2.42
C ALA A 100 -15.92 1.70 -3.19
N TRP A 101 -14.78 1.31 -2.62
CA TRP A 101 -13.84 0.41 -3.28
C TRP A 101 -14.45 -0.96 -3.52
N ARG A 102 -14.22 -1.50 -4.71
CA ARG A 102 -14.75 -2.81 -5.09
C ARG A 102 -13.71 -3.66 -5.79
N ALA A 103 -13.53 -4.89 -5.33
CA ALA A 103 -12.75 -5.88 -6.04
C ALA A 103 -13.44 -6.27 -7.36
N LEU A 104 -12.70 -6.25 -8.46
CA LEU A 104 -13.15 -6.73 -9.78
C LEU A 104 -12.67 -8.15 -10.07
N GLY A 105 -11.57 -8.56 -9.44
CA GLY A 105 -11.01 -9.89 -9.58
C GLY A 105 -9.72 -10.03 -8.78
N GLU A 106 -9.24 -11.26 -8.64
CA GLU A 106 -7.97 -11.56 -7.99
C GLU A 106 -7.24 -12.68 -8.71
N ARG A 107 -5.92 -12.73 -8.55
CA ARG A 107 -5.06 -13.78 -9.08
C ARG A 107 -4.04 -14.16 -8.01
N ALA A 108 -3.95 -15.46 -7.72
CA ALA A 108 -2.85 -15.99 -6.92
C ALA A 108 -1.53 -15.89 -7.68
N LEU A 109 -0.48 -15.53 -6.95
CA LEU A 109 0.89 -15.73 -7.38
C LEU A 109 1.21 -17.23 -7.19
N ALA A 110 2.09 -17.75 -8.03
CA ALA A 110 2.54 -19.13 -7.95
C ALA A 110 3.12 -19.40 -6.55
N GLN A 111 3.01 -20.65 -6.09
CA GLN A 111 3.68 -21.15 -4.89
C GLN A 111 4.86 -22.03 -5.29
#